data_AF-A0A3R7J8B4-F1
#
_entry.id   AF-A0A3R7J8B4-F1
#
_cell.length_a   1.000
_cell.length_b   1.000
_cell.length_c   1.000
_cell.angle_alpha   90.00
_cell.angle_beta   90.00
_cell.angle_gamma   90.00
#
_symmetry.space_group_name_H-M   'P 1'
#
loop_
_entity.id
_entity.type
_entity.pdbx_description
1 polymer ?
#
loop_
_entity_poly.entity_id
_entity_poly.type
_entity_poly.pdbx_seq_one_letter_code
_entity_poly.pdbx_strand_id
1 'polypeptide(L)'
;MRPYNVLLLTLVLLFAFSNAVLAVTPITATVVSNEANYKRSLRAAETTTNNVDDEEERSLTSGLTSGLSKIKDKAHLYKVRLSASKEIKVKEAEIAKAVKATKAAEKAKEKARLVEVAKAAKADKKAAKLAKAAEKAKAAEAAKLAKAETAAAAKLAKAEAAAAAKAANEVKNIEKTKVILKDMLEKRVSPDTVKAKLGLTKLGDKAEQSKLSPLFKDYVEAYNKAP
;
A
#
# COMPACT_ATOMS: atom_id res chain seq x y z
N MET A 1 -7.67 -29.31 -17.86
CA MET A 1 -7.09 -28.20 -17.06
C MET A 1 -7.26 -28.51 -15.59
N ARG A 2 -6.22 -28.27 -14.76
CA ARG A 2 -6.29 -28.58 -13.32
C ARG A 2 -7.21 -27.58 -12.62
N PRO A 3 -8.17 -28.00 -11.79
CA PRO A 3 -9.20 -27.12 -11.20
C PRO A 3 -8.60 -25.99 -10.34
N TYR A 4 -7.45 -26.25 -9.73
CA TYR A 4 -6.71 -25.26 -8.93
C TYR A 4 -6.25 -24.03 -9.72
N ASN A 5 -5.99 -24.18 -11.02
CA ASN A 5 -5.54 -23.06 -11.85
C ASN A 5 -6.68 -22.08 -12.14
N VAL A 6 -7.92 -22.55 -12.24
CA VAL A 6 -9.10 -21.70 -12.44
C VAL A 6 -9.36 -20.88 -11.18
N LEU A 7 -9.23 -21.52 -10.00
CA LEU A 7 -9.47 -20.88 -8.71
C LEU A 7 -8.43 -19.77 -8.42
N LEU A 8 -7.15 -20.03 -8.74
CA LEU A 8 -6.09 -19.03 -8.66
C LEU A 8 -6.32 -17.85 -9.62
N LEU A 9 -6.73 -18.13 -10.86
CA LEU A 9 -7.02 -17.09 -11.85
C LEU A 9 -8.16 -16.18 -11.38
N THR A 10 -9.24 -16.75 -10.84
CA THR A 10 -10.39 -15.98 -10.33
C THR A 10 -10.01 -15.10 -9.13
N LEU A 11 -9.13 -15.58 -8.26
CA LEU A 11 -8.74 -14.83 -7.06
C LEU A 11 -7.84 -13.64 -7.40
N VAL A 12 -6.93 -13.81 -8.36
CA VAL A 12 -6.08 -12.72 -8.88
C VAL A 12 -6.95 -11.66 -9.58
N LEU A 13 -7.94 -12.09 -10.36
CA LEU A 13 -8.84 -11.19 -11.07
C LEU A 13 -9.69 -10.36 -10.10
N LEU A 14 -10.23 -10.98 -9.04
CA LEU A 14 -11.01 -10.29 -8.01
C LEU A 14 -10.17 -9.23 -7.28
N PHE A 15 -8.92 -9.56 -6.95
CA PHE A 15 -7.99 -8.63 -6.29
C PHE A 15 -7.63 -7.42 -7.18
N ALA A 16 -7.51 -7.62 -8.50
CA ALA A 16 -7.25 -6.52 -9.43
C ALA A 16 -8.44 -5.54 -9.53
N PHE A 17 -9.68 -6.04 -9.50
CA PHE A 17 -10.88 -5.20 -9.57
C PHE A 17 -11.16 -4.42 -8.27
N SER A 18 -10.83 -4.97 -7.10
CA SER A 18 -11.04 -4.26 -5.82
C SER A 18 -10.20 -2.99 -5.68
N ASN A 19 -9.03 -2.91 -6.33
CA ASN A 19 -8.20 -1.71 -6.30
C ASN A 19 -8.65 -0.62 -7.28
N ALA A 20 -9.36 -0.97 -8.36
CA ALA A 20 -9.83 0.00 -9.35
C ALA A 20 -11.07 0.78 -8.90
N VAL A 21 -11.92 0.19 -8.05
CA VAL A 21 -13.16 0.82 -7.56
C VAL A 21 -12.89 1.92 -6.53
N LEU A 22 -11.74 1.93 -5.85
CA LEU A 22 -11.40 2.97 -4.87
C LEU A 22 -10.88 4.27 -5.51
N ALA A 23 -10.57 4.27 -6.81
CA ALA A 23 -10.04 5.43 -7.54
C ALA A 23 -11.11 6.24 -8.29
N VAL A 24 -12.36 5.76 -8.34
CA VAL A 24 -13.47 6.42 -9.08
C VAL A 24 -14.70 6.52 -8.19
N THR A 25 -14.57 7.24 -7.09
CA THR A 25 -15.73 7.84 -6.42
C THR A 25 -15.54 9.36 -6.44
N PRO A 26 -16.33 10.13 -7.21
CA PRO A 26 -16.36 11.56 -7.06
C PRO A 26 -16.88 11.88 -5.66
N ILE A 27 -16.05 12.53 -4.86
CA ILE A 27 -16.41 13.10 -3.56
C ILE A 27 -17.38 14.25 -3.83
N THR A 28 -18.67 13.96 -3.87
CA THR A 28 -19.74 14.96 -3.67
C THR A 28 -20.03 15.07 -2.19
N ALA A 29 -19.11 15.70 -1.45
CA ALA A 29 -19.43 16.26 -0.15
C ALA A 29 -19.80 17.74 -0.36
N THR A 30 -21.08 17.96 -0.62
CA THR A 30 -21.72 19.28 -0.52
C THR A 30 -21.64 19.75 0.93
N VAL A 31 -20.59 20.51 1.26
CA VAL A 31 -20.61 21.39 2.44
C VAL A 31 -21.50 22.58 2.07
N VAL A 32 -22.79 22.44 2.36
CA VAL A 32 -23.72 23.57 2.43
C VAL A 32 -23.25 24.44 3.60
N SER A 33 -22.53 25.51 3.26
CA SER A 33 -22.13 26.56 4.19
C SER A 33 -23.39 27.30 4.63
N ASN A 34 -23.89 26.98 5.83
CA ASN A 34 -25.08 27.60 6.42
C ASN A 34 -24.72 28.42 7.67
N GLU A 35 -23.63 29.18 7.62
CA GLU A 35 -23.15 30.04 8.72
C GLU A 35 -23.33 31.55 8.46
N ALA A 36 -24.22 31.95 7.54
CA ALA A 36 -24.57 33.35 7.30
C ALA A 36 -25.95 33.73 7.88
N ASN A 37 -26.20 33.34 9.13
CA ASN A 37 -27.29 33.80 9.99
C ASN A 37 -26.56 34.15 11.31
N TYR A 38 -26.46 35.37 11.84
CA TYR A 38 -27.49 36.35 12.14
C TYR A 38 -26.84 37.75 12.31
N LYS A 39 -27.02 38.65 11.34
CA LYS A 39 -26.89 40.12 11.56
C LYS A 39 -28.28 40.76 11.48
N ARG A 40 -29.20 40.29 12.31
CA ARG A 40 -30.54 40.86 12.44
C ARG A 40 -30.64 41.66 13.74
N SER A 41 -30.61 42.97 13.56
CA SER A 41 -31.38 43.98 14.31
C SER A 41 -31.35 43.96 15.84
N LEU A 42 -30.46 44.77 16.42
CA LEU A 42 -30.78 45.53 17.64
C LEU A 42 -30.93 46.99 17.21
N ARG A 43 -32.17 47.39 16.92
CA ARG A 43 -32.55 48.79 16.87
C ARG A 43 -32.38 49.34 18.28
N ALA A 44 -31.47 50.30 18.44
CA ALA A 44 -31.48 51.19 19.58
C ALA A 44 -32.75 52.04 19.47
N ALA A 45 -33.70 51.78 20.35
CA ALA A 45 -34.85 52.62 20.55
C ALA A 45 -34.59 53.46 21.81
N GLU A 46 -34.88 54.76 21.66
CA GLU A 46 -35.20 55.72 22.72
C GLU A 46 -33.98 56.32 23.48
N THR A 47 -33.93 57.61 23.80
CA THR A 47 -34.87 58.74 23.65
C THR A 47 -34.07 60.02 23.85
N THR A 48 -34.26 60.99 22.97
CA THR A 48 -34.01 62.40 23.21
C THR A 48 -34.79 62.87 24.44
N THR A 49 -34.11 63.17 25.54
CA THR A 49 -34.67 64.06 26.57
C THR A 49 -34.04 65.42 26.38
N ASN A 50 -34.84 66.31 25.78
CA ASN A 50 -34.59 67.73 25.74
C ASN A 50 -34.25 68.25 27.14
N ASN A 51 -33.13 68.97 27.20
CA ASN A 51 -32.84 69.91 28.26
C ASN A 51 -33.72 71.16 28.08
N VAL A 52 -33.98 71.80 29.22
CA VAL A 52 -34.32 73.22 29.42
C VAL A 52 -35.82 73.57 29.48
N ASP A 53 -36.14 74.15 30.64
CA ASP A 53 -37.19 75.10 31.00
C ASP A 53 -38.62 74.84 30.53
N ASP A 54 -39.47 74.52 31.50
CA ASP A 54 -40.67 75.34 31.67
C ASP A 54 -41.16 75.30 33.13
N GLU A 55 -41.29 76.52 33.66
CA GLU A 55 -42.32 76.97 34.60
C GLU A 55 -42.38 76.35 36.01
N GLU A 56 -41.54 76.86 36.92
CA GLU A 56 -41.94 76.99 38.33
C GLU A 56 -42.86 78.22 38.51
N GLU A 57 -44.08 78.13 37.99
CA GLU A 57 -45.18 78.95 38.49
C GLU A 57 -45.51 78.50 39.92
N ARG A 58 -45.08 79.35 40.85
CA ARG A 58 -45.49 79.41 42.24
C ARG A 58 -47.02 79.37 42.34
N SER A 59 -47.58 78.22 42.70
CA SER A 59 -48.89 78.17 43.34
C SER A 59 -48.80 77.41 44.67
N LEU A 60 -48.72 78.20 45.73
CA LEU A 60 -48.41 77.88 47.12
C LEU A 60 -49.58 77.25 47.90
N THR A 61 -50.50 76.52 47.25
CA THR A 61 -51.77 76.15 47.89
C THR A 61 -52.24 74.69 47.73
N SER A 62 -51.45 73.77 47.15
CA SER A 62 -51.83 72.33 47.05
C SER A 62 -50.83 71.31 47.65
N GLY A 63 -49.84 71.77 48.42
CA GLY A 63 -48.64 71.00 48.75
C GLY A 63 -48.70 69.94 49.86
N LEU A 64 -49.75 69.90 50.71
CA LEU A 64 -49.70 69.03 51.91
C LEU A 64 -50.16 67.58 51.66
N THR A 65 -51.01 67.33 50.66
CA THR A 65 -51.52 65.98 50.36
C THR A 65 -50.74 65.26 49.25
N SER A 66 -49.96 65.98 48.43
CA SER A 66 -49.13 65.37 47.36
C SER A 66 -47.72 64.97 47.81
N GLY A 67 -47.26 65.38 48.99
CA GLY A 67 -45.96 64.99 49.54
C GLY A 67 -45.94 63.52 50.00
N LEU A 68 -47.04 63.02 50.55
CA LEU A 68 -47.12 61.66 51.10
C LEU A 68 -47.16 60.58 50.00
N SER A 69 -47.83 60.87 48.88
CA SER A 69 -47.84 59.98 47.70
C SER A 69 -46.44 59.91 47.07
N LYS A 70 -45.75 61.04 46.91
CA LYS A 70 -44.36 61.07 46.40
C LYS A 70 -43.36 60.28 47.25
N ILE A 71 -43.54 60.25 48.59
CA ILE A 71 -42.69 59.44 49.48
C ILE A 71 -42.98 57.95 49.32
N LYS A 72 -44.26 57.56 49.22
CA LYS A 72 -44.64 56.15 48.95
C LYS A 72 -44.13 55.69 47.59
N ASP A 73 -44.23 56.53 46.56
CA ASP A 73 -43.72 56.23 45.23
C ASP A 73 -42.19 56.10 45.21
N LYS A 74 -41.47 56.98 45.92
CA LYS A 74 -40.01 56.86 46.08
C LYS A 74 -39.61 55.57 46.82
N ALA A 75 -40.31 55.21 47.89
CA ALA A 75 -40.07 53.97 48.62
C ALA A 75 -40.34 52.73 47.76
N HIS A 76 -41.42 52.75 46.97
CA HIS A 76 -41.74 51.69 46.02
C HIS A 76 -40.67 51.58 44.93
N LEU A 77 -40.24 52.70 44.33
CA LEU A 77 -39.17 52.72 43.33
C LEU A 77 -37.85 52.19 43.88
N TYR A 78 -37.51 52.54 45.12
CA TYR A 78 -36.30 52.04 45.78
C TYR A 78 -36.36 50.52 45.97
N LYS A 79 -37.53 49.99 46.37
CA LYS A 79 -37.75 48.54 46.53
C LYS A 79 -37.64 47.80 45.20
N VAL A 80 -38.23 48.33 44.13
CA VAL A 80 -38.15 47.78 42.76
C VAL A 80 -36.71 47.82 42.22
N ARG A 81 -35.96 48.90 42.48
CA ARG A 81 -34.54 49.00 42.09
C ARG A 81 -33.67 48.00 42.84
N LEU A 82 -33.95 47.77 44.12
CA LEU A 82 -33.23 46.78 44.94
C LEU A 82 -33.52 45.34 44.52
N SER A 83 -34.77 45.00 44.18
CA SER A 83 -35.09 43.68 43.64
C SER A 83 -34.45 43.46 42.27
N ALA A 84 -34.52 44.45 41.37
CA ALA A 84 -33.88 44.38 40.06
C ALA A 84 -32.35 44.24 40.18
N SER A 85 -31.71 44.97 41.09
CA SER A 85 -30.25 44.86 41.31
C SER A 85 -29.82 43.50 41.87
N LYS A 86 -30.66 42.84 42.67
CA LYS A 86 -30.41 41.47 43.15
C LYS A 86 -30.55 40.46 42.02
N GLU A 87 -31.58 40.59 41.18
CA GLU A 87 -31.77 39.71 40.02
C GLU A 87 -30.64 39.84 38.99
N ILE A 88 -30.15 41.07 38.73
CA ILE A 88 -29.01 41.31 37.83
C ILE A 88 -27.74 40.61 38.36
N LYS A 89 -27.44 40.73 39.67
CA LYS A 89 -26.27 40.06 40.27
C LYS A 89 -26.35 38.54 40.23
N VAL A 90 -27.55 37.97 40.41
CA VAL A 90 -27.74 36.50 40.30
C VAL A 90 -27.52 36.04 38.85
N LYS A 91 -28.08 36.77 37.87
CA LYS A 91 -27.89 36.46 36.45
C LYS A 91 -26.43 36.62 36.00
N GLU A 92 -25.73 37.66 36.46
CA GLU A 92 -24.29 37.82 36.18
C GLU A 92 -23.43 36.70 36.79
N ALA A 93 -23.76 36.23 37.99
CA ALA A 93 -23.06 35.11 38.63
C ALA A 93 -23.30 33.78 37.90
N GLU A 94 -24.52 33.55 37.38
CA GLU A 94 -24.83 32.39 36.56
C GLU A 94 -24.14 32.44 35.19
N ILE A 95 -24.12 33.61 34.54
CA ILE A 95 -23.37 33.83 33.29
C ILE A 95 -21.87 33.61 33.52
N ALA A 96 -21.30 34.10 34.62
CA ALA A 96 -19.90 33.88 34.95
C ALA A 96 -19.56 32.40 35.22
N LYS A 97 -20.46 31.64 35.85
CA LYS A 97 -20.33 30.18 36.04
C LYS A 97 -20.44 29.44 34.71
N ALA A 98 -21.39 29.81 33.85
CA ALA A 98 -21.55 29.25 32.52
C ALA A 98 -20.32 29.50 31.64
N VAL A 99 -19.77 30.71 31.64
CA VAL A 99 -18.54 31.07 30.89
C VAL A 99 -17.31 30.32 31.39
N LYS A 100 -17.18 30.08 32.70
CA LYS A 100 -16.09 29.25 33.25
C LYS A 100 -16.25 27.77 32.86
N ALA A 101 -17.48 27.25 32.87
CA ALA A 101 -17.77 25.88 32.45
C ALA A 101 -17.52 25.66 30.96
N THR A 102 -17.88 26.61 30.09
CA THR A 102 -17.63 26.51 28.64
C THR A 102 -16.13 26.56 28.32
N LYS A 103 -15.36 27.47 28.94
CA LYS A 103 -13.90 27.52 28.78
C LYS A 103 -13.19 26.26 29.28
N ALA A 104 -13.68 25.63 30.35
CA ALA A 104 -13.14 24.36 30.83
C ALA A 104 -13.43 23.21 29.86
N ALA A 105 -14.66 23.16 29.31
CA ALA A 105 -15.06 22.15 28.33
C ALA A 105 -14.30 22.29 27.01
N GLU A 106 -14.04 23.51 26.53
CA GLU A 106 -13.27 23.76 25.32
C GLU A 106 -11.81 23.30 25.46
N LYS A 107 -11.15 23.65 26.58
CA LYS A 107 -9.80 23.17 26.89
C LYS A 107 -9.72 21.66 27.01
N ALA A 108 -10.76 20.99 27.52
CA ALA A 108 -10.82 19.53 27.59
C ALA A 108 -10.97 18.91 26.20
N LYS A 109 -11.83 19.47 25.34
CA LYS A 109 -12.00 19.02 23.95
C LYS A 109 -10.72 19.19 23.12
N GLU A 110 -10.00 20.30 23.30
CA GLU A 110 -8.74 20.55 22.60
C GLU A 110 -7.64 19.57 23.03
N LYS A 111 -7.49 19.31 24.34
CA LYS A 111 -6.57 18.28 24.84
C LYS A 111 -6.92 16.88 24.32
N ALA A 112 -8.21 16.53 24.25
CA ALA A 112 -8.65 15.25 23.69
C ALA A 112 -8.28 15.12 22.20
N ARG A 113 -8.51 16.18 21.40
CA ARG A 113 -8.09 16.22 19.99
C ARG A 113 -6.58 16.07 19.81
N LEU A 114 -5.78 16.75 20.62
CA LEU A 114 -4.31 16.64 20.55
C LEU A 114 -3.81 15.23 20.89
N VAL A 115 -4.44 14.55 21.85
CA VAL A 115 -4.12 13.16 22.19
C VAL A 115 -4.49 12.21 21.04
N GLU A 116 -5.62 12.44 20.38
CA GLU A 116 -6.05 11.62 19.25
C GLU A 116 -5.14 11.79 18.02
N VAL A 117 -4.79 13.04 17.68
CA VAL A 117 -3.83 13.36 16.62
C VAL A 117 -2.45 12.75 16.91
N ALA A 118 -1.99 12.79 18.17
CA ALA A 118 -0.73 12.18 18.56
C ALA A 118 -0.75 10.63 18.47
N LYS A 119 -1.90 9.99 18.74
CA LYS A 119 -2.09 8.55 18.56
C LYS A 119 -2.10 8.17 17.07
N ALA A 120 -2.79 8.95 16.23
CA ALA A 120 -2.81 8.76 14.77
C ALA A 120 -1.40 8.87 14.17
N ALA A 121 -0.63 9.91 14.53
CA ALA A 121 0.74 10.09 14.05
C ALA A 121 1.70 8.94 14.46
N LYS A 122 1.48 8.32 15.63
CA LYS A 122 2.24 7.13 16.06
C LYS A 122 1.85 5.88 15.25
N ALA A 123 0.57 5.73 14.91
CA ALA A 123 0.10 4.65 14.05
C ALA A 123 0.69 4.75 12.64
N ASP A 124 0.70 5.95 12.05
CA ASP A 124 1.25 6.20 10.71
C ASP A 124 2.75 5.91 10.64
N LYS A 125 3.52 6.33 11.66
CA LYS A 125 4.95 6.00 11.76
C LYS A 125 5.20 4.49 11.84
N LYS A 126 4.35 3.75 12.56
CA LYS A 126 4.44 2.29 12.65
C LYS A 126 4.10 1.62 11.32
N ALA A 127 3.04 2.08 10.65
CA ALA A 127 2.64 1.59 9.33
C ALA A 127 3.73 1.83 8.27
N ALA A 128 4.32 3.02 8.24
CA ALA A 128 5.41 3.36 7.31
C ALA A 128 6.67 2.50 7.56
N LYS A 129 7.00 2.20 8.82
CA LYS A 129 8.14 1.31 9.14
C LYS A 129 7.88 -0.13 8.68
N LEU A 130 6.65 -0.63 8.83
CA LEU A 130 6.27 -1.96 8.37
C LEU A 130 6.25 -2.05 6.84
N ALA A 131 5.75 -1.02 6.14
CA ALA A 131 5.76 -0.97 4.68
C ALA A 131 7.19 -1.02 4.12
N LYS A 132 8.12 -0.22 4.68
CA LYS A 132 9.54 -0.25 4.28
C LYS A 132 10.21 -1.60 4.57
N ALA A 133 9.82 -2.30 5.64
CA ALA A 133 10.34 -3.63 5.94
C ALA A 133 9.82 -4.69 4.95
N ALA A 134 8.54 -4.63 4.60
CA ALA A 134 7.92 -5.53 3.62
C ALA A 134 8.52 -5.34 2.21
N GLU A 135 8.78 -4.10 1.80
CA GLU A 135 9.42 -3.81 0.51
C GLU A 135 10.85 -4.36 0.44
N LYS A 136 11.65 -4.18 1.50
CA LYS A 136 13.00 -4.77 1.60
C LYS A 136 12.97 -6.30 1.57
N ALA A 137 11.98 -6.92 2.21
CA ALA A 137 11.84 -8.38 2.20
C ALA A 137 11.53 -8.91 0.77
N LYS A 138 10.62 -8.25 0.05
CA LYS A 138 10.29 -8.60 -1.35
C LYS A 138 11.50 -8.43 -2.27
N ALA A 139 12.27 -7.36 -2.11
CA ALA A 139 13.50 -7.14 -2.88
C ALA A 139 14.56 -8.22 -2.62
N ALA A 140 14.72 -8.65 -1.36
CA ALA A 140 15.66 -9.71 -0.99
C ALA A 140 15.25 -11.08 -1.55
N GLU A 141 13.95 -11.39 -1.58
CA GLU A 141 13.43 -12.62 -2.17
C GLU A 141 13.61 -12.66 -3.69
N ALA A 142 13.29 -11.57 -4.38
CA ALA A 142 13.52 -11.42 -5.83
C ALA A 142 15.01 -11.60 -6.19
N ALA A 143 15.92 -11.01 -5.39
CA ALA A 143 17.36 -11.17 -5.61
C ALA A 143 17.86 -12.61 -5.40
N LYS A 144 17.26 -13.37 -4.46
CA LYS A 144 17.59 -14.80 -4.27
C LYS A 144 17.10 -15.64 -5.45
N LEU A 145 15.90 -15.38 -5.95
CA LEU A 145 15.35 -16.08 -7.12
C LEU A 145 16.18 -15.83 -8.38
N ALA A 146 16.56 -14.57 -8.64
CA ALA A 146 17.42 -14.24 -9.79
C ALA A 146 18.80 -14.93 -9.73
N LYS A 147 19.40 -15.04 -8.54
CA LYS A 147 20.66 -15.78 -8.35
C LYS A 147 20.49 -17.29 -8.55
N ALA A 148 19.35 -17.85 -8.16
CA ALA A 148 19.06 -19.27 -8.36
C ALA A 148 18.85 -19.60 -9.86
N GLU A 149 18.12 -18.76 -10.58
CA GLU A 149 17.87 -18.93 -12.02
C GLU A 149 19.16 -18.83 -12.84
N THR A 150 20.00 -17.82 -12.56
CA THR A 150 21.30 -17.67 -13.24
C THR A 150 22.25 -18.83 -12.96
N ALA A 151 22.27 -19.36 -11.73
CA ALA A 151 23.06 -20.53 -11.39
C ALA A 151 22.55 -21.82 -12.07
N ALA A 152 21.23 -21.97 -12.22
CA ALA A 152 20.63 -23.10 -12.94
C ALA A 152 20.95 -23.05 -14.44
N ALA A 153 20.81 -21.87 -15.06
CA ALA A 153 21.14 -21.67 -16.47
C ALA A 153 22.62 -21.97 -16.76
N ALA A 154 23.54 -21.52 -15.88
CA ALA A 154 24.97 -21.80 -16.03
C ALA A 154 25.31 -23.30 -15.92
N LYS A 155 24.62 -24.04 -15.05
CA LYS A 155 24.78 -25.50 -14.93
C LYS A 155 24.31 -26.24 -16.19
N LEU A 156 23.17 -25.84 -16.75
CA LEU A 156 22.66 -26.42 -17.99
C LEU A 156 23.60 -26.15 -19.17
N ALA A 157 24.05 -24.89 -19.34
CA ALA A 157 24.99 -24.53 -20.40
C ALA A 157 26.31 -25.33 -20.31
N LYS A 158 26.83 -25.52 -19.09
CA LYS A 158 28.04 -26.33 -18.89
C LYS A 158 27.82 -27.82 -19.21
N ALA A 159 26.66 -28.36 -18.87
CA ALA A 159 26.31 -29.75 -19.18
C ALA A 159 26.16 -29.97 -20.69
N GLU A 160 25.50 -29.03 -21.38
CA GLU A 160 25.33 -29.05 -22.83
C GLU A 160 26.67 -28.93 -23.57
N ALA A 161 27.52 -27.99 -23.15
CA ALA A 161 28.87 -27.85 -23.72
C ALA A 161 29.72 -29.12 -23.50
N ALA A 162 29.61 -29.77 -22.34
CA ALA A 162 30.31 -31.03 -22.08
C ALA A 162 29.77 -32.19 -22.94
N ALA A 163 28.46 -32.25 -23.17
CA ALA A 163 27.85 -33.24 -24.06
C ALA A 163 28.27 -33.02 -25.52
N ALA A 164 28.25 -31.77 -25.99
CA ALA A 164 28.71 -31.40 -27.33
C ALA A 164 30.20 -31.72 -27.53
N ALA A 165 31.06 -31.44 -26.53
CA ALA A 165 32.48 -31.78 -26.59
C ALA A 165 32.72 -33.30 -26.66
N LYS A 166 31.95 -34.10 -25.92
CA LYS A 166 32.02 -35.57 -26.01
C LYS A 166 31.59 -36.06 -27.39
N ALA A 167 30.48 -35.55 -27.93
CA ALA A 167 30.02 -35.91 -29.27
C ALA A 167 31.04 -35.54 -30.36
N ALA A 168 31.64 -34.35 -30.29
CA ALA A 168 32.66 -33.92 -31.23
C ALA A 168 33.92 -34.81 -31.19
N ASN A 169 34.35 -35.23 -29.99
CA ASN A 169 35.47 -36.16 -29.84
C ASN A 169 35.15 -37.55 -30.39
N GLU A 170 33.92 -38.04 -30.20
CA GLU A 170 33.48 -39.32 -30.78
C GLU A 170 33.49 -39.29 -32.32
N VAL A 171 33.00 -38.21 -32.95
CA VAL A 171 33.03 -38.07 -34.42
C VAL A 171 34.47 -38.11 -34.94
N LYS A 172 35.38 -37.35 -34.32
CA LYS A 172 36.80 -37.36 -34.67
C LYS A 172 37.43 -38.75 -34.53
N ASN A 173 37.06 -39.50 -33.49
CA ASN A 173 37.55 -40.87 -33.29
C ASN A 173 37.01 -41.82 -34.37
N ILE A 174 35.74 -41.68 -34.77
CA ILE A 174 35.15 -42.46 -35.86
C ILE A 174 35.87 -42.18 -37.18
N GLU A 175 36.15 -40.93 -37.51
CA GLU A 175 36.88 -40.55 -38.73
C GLU A 175 38.29 -41.14 -38.75
N LYS A 176 39.04 -41.03 -37.64
CA LYS A 176 40.35 -41.68 -37.52
C LYS A 176 40.26 -43.20 -37.71
N THR A 177 39.23 -43.82 -37.15
CA THR A 177 39.01 -45.27 -37.28
C THR A 177 38.74 -45.65 -38.74
N LYS A 178 37.96 -44.86 -39.48
CA LYS A 178 37.75 -45.08 -40.92
C LYS A 178 39.05 -45.05 -41.71
N VAL A 179 39.96 -44.12 -41.41
CA VAL A 179 41.27 -44.04 -42.07
C VAL A 179 42.09 -45.29 -41.79
N ILE A 180 42.15 -45.73 -40.52
CA ILE A 180 42.86 -46.95 -40.13
C ILE A 180 42.26 -48.18 -40.83
N LEU A 181 40.93 -48.28 -40.93
CA LEU A 181 40.27 -49.39 -41.60
C LEU A 181 40.58 -49.43 -43.10
N LYS A 182 40.67 -48.29 -43.77
CA LYS A 182 41.12 -48.24 -45.18
C LYS A 182 42.54 -48.78 -45.32
N ASP A 183 43.45 -48.33 -44.46
CA ASP A 183 44.85 -48.77 -44.47
C ASP A 183 44.99 -50.28 -44.18
N MET A 184 44.13 -50.83 -43.31
CA MET A 184 44.05 -52.27 -43.04
C MET A 184 43.45 -53.07 -44.20
N LEU A 185 42.51 -52.48 -44.94
CA LEU A 185 41.90 -53.10 -46.11
C LEU A 185 42.93 -53.24 -47.24
N GLU A 186 43.72 -52.19 -47.48
CA GLU A 186 44.83 -52.19 -48.44
C GLU A 186 45.86 -53.27 -48.10
N LYS A 187 46.12 -53.48 -46.80
CA LYS A 187 47.01 -54.54 -46.29
C LYS A 187 46.37 -55.93 -46.22
N ARG A 188 45.12 -56.09 -46.67
CA ARG A 188 44.36 -57.35 -46.63
C ARG A 188 44.33 -58.00 -45.25
N VAL A 189 44.17 -57.19 -44.20
CA VAL A 189 44.06 -57.73 -42.84
C VAL A 189 42.72 -58.46 -42.70
N SER A 190 42.75 -59.68 -42.15
CA SER A 190 41.54 -60.49 -41.99
C SER A 190 40.47 -59.78 -41.14
N PRO A 191 39.17 -59.98 -41.45
CA PRO A 191 38.07 -59.43 -40.67
C PRO A 191 38.13 -59.76 -39.18
N ASP A 192 38.57 -60.96 -38.80
CA ASP A 192 38.66 -61.36 -37.39
C ASP A 192 39.68 -60.53 -36.62
N THR A 193 40.83 -60.23 -37.24
CA THR A 193 41.84 -59.36 -36.64
C THR A 193 41.33 -57.93 -36.48
N VAL A 194 40.56 -57.43 -37.47
CA VAL A 194 39.94 -56.10 -37.40
C VAL A 194 38.88 -56.04 -36.32
N LYS A 195 38.03 -57.07 -36.21
CA LYS A 195 37.01 -57.20 -35.15
C LYS A 195 37.65 -57.15 -33.76
N ALA A 196 38.78 -57.84 -33.58
CA ALA A 196 39.56 -57.80 -32.35
C ALA A 196 40.19 -56.43 -32.08
N LYS A 197 40.78 -55.77 -33.10
CA LYS A 197 41.39 -54.44 -32.95
C LYS A 197 40.38 -53.32 -32.67
N LEU A 198 39.17 -53.41 -33.22
CA LEU A 198 38.06 -52.51 -32.87
C LEU A 198 37.48 -52.81 -31.47
N GLY A 199 37.97 -53.86 -30.80
CA GLY A 199 37.52 -54.27 -29.48
C GLY A 199 36.12 -54.89 -29.47
N LEU A 200 35.52 -55.14 -30.64
CA LEU A 200 34.15 -55.67 -30.75
C LEU A 200 34.03 -57.06 -30.12
N THR A 201 35.13 -57.83 -30.07
CA THR A 201 35.17 -59.12 -29.38
C THR A 201 34.97 -59.02 -27.86
N LYS A 202 35.36 -57.89 -27.25
CA LYS A 202 35.17 -57.64 -25.80
C LYS A 202 33.76 -57.16 -25.47
N LEU A 203 33.01 -56.65 -26.44
CA LEU A 203 31.66 -56.14 -26.22
C LEU A 203 30.58 -57.24 -26.26
N GLY A 204 30.88 -58.43 -26.80
CA GLY A 204 29.92 -59.53 -26.90
C GLY A 204 28.64 -59.09 -27.63
N ASP A 205 27.48 -59.38 -27.05
CA ASP A 205 26.17 -59.02 -27.62
C ASP A 205 25.98 -57.50 -27.79
N LYS A 206 26.68 -56.68 -27.00
CA LYS A 206 26.65 -55.22 -27.12
C LYS A 206 27.45 -54.70 -28.32
N ALA A 207 28.20 -55.56 -29.00
CA ALA A 207 28.98 -55.17 -30.17
C ALA A 207 28.07 -54.61 -31.26
N GLU A 208 26.88 -55.17 -31.45
CA GLU A 208 25.94 -54.73 -32.50
C GLU A 208 25.40 -53.32 -32.27
N GLN A 209 25.30 -52.89 -31.00
CA GLN A 209 24.86 -51.56 -30.61
C GLN A 209 26.00 -50.54 -30.62
N SER A 210 27.24 -50.97 -30.84
CA SER A 210 28.40 -50.08 -30.90
C SER A 210 28.36 -49.22 -32.16
N LYS A 211 28.78 -47.95 -32.02
CA LYS A 211 29.00 -47.02 -33.16
C LYS A 211 30.04 -47.56 -34.15
N LEU A 212 30.88 -48.51 -33.75
CA LEU A 212 31.90 -49.15 -34.59
C LEU A 212 31.39 -50.35 -35.40
N SER A 213 30.21 -50.91 -35.05
CA SER A 213 29.64 -52.08 -35.74
C SER A 213 29.32 -51.81 -37.22
N PRO A 214 28.68 -50.68 -37.59
CA PRO A 214 28.46 -50.34 -39.00
C PRO A 214 29.76 -50.26 -39.80
N LEU A 215 30.80 -49.62 -39.23
CA LEU A 215 32.11 -49.50 -39.90
C LEU A 215 32.77 -50.85 -40.14
N PHE A 216 32.60 -51.79 -39.20
CA PHE A 216 33.12 -53.14 -39.37
C PHE A 216 32.35 -53.91 -40.46
N LYS A 217 31.03 -53.76 -40.53
CA LYS A 217 30.22 -54.36 -41.60
C LYS A 217 30.65 -53.84 -42.97
N ASP A 218 30.83 -52.52 -43.11
CA ASP A 218 31.34 -51.90 -44.33
C ASP A 218 32.72 -52.43 -44.72
N TYR A 219 33.61 -52.61 -43.72
CA TYR A 219 34.93 -53.20 -43.93
C TYR A 219 34.85 -54.65 -44.46
N VAL A 220 34.05 -55.50 -43.82
CA VAL A 220 33.87 -56.91 -44.23
C VAL A 220 33.35 -56.99 -45.66
N GLU A 221 32.37 -56.16 -46.00
CA GLU A 221 31.81 -56.11 -47.34
C GLU A 221 32.86 -55.66 -48.37
N ALA A 222 33.66 -54.64 -48.05
CA ALA A 222 34.74 -54.18 -48.92
C ALA A 222 35.85 -55.23 -49.06
N TYR A 223 36.20 -55.93 -47.99
CA TYR A 223 37.20 -57.00 -47.98
C TYR A 223 36.81 -58.15 -48.91
N ASN A 224 35.54 -58.55 -48.87
CA ASN A 224 35.01 -59.64 -49.70
C ASN A 224 34.87 -59.25 -51.18
N LYS A 225 34.74 -57.96 -51.50
CA LYS A 225 34.66 -57.46 -52.88
C LYS A 225 36.01 -57.18 -53.51
N ALA A 226 37.05 -57.00 -52.70
CA ALA A 226 38.36 -56.62 -53.20
C ALA A 226 39.02 -57.85 -53.88
N PRO A 227 39.44 -57.74 -55.16
CA PRO A 227 39.85 -58.86 -56.02
C PRO A 227 41.13 -59.56 -55.56
#